data_AF-A0A7S1K0R4-F1
#
_entry.id   AF-A0A7S1K0R4-F1
#
_cell.length_a   1.000
_cell.length_b   1.000
_cell.length_c   1.000
_cell.angle_alpha   90.00
_cell.angle_beta   90.00
_cell.angle_gamma   90.00
#
_symmetry.space_group_name_H-M   'P 1'
#
loop_
_entity.id
_entity.type
_entity.pdbx_description
1 polymer ?
#
loop_
_entity_poly.entity_id
_entity_poly.type
_entity_poly.pdbx_seq_one_letter_code
_entity_poly.pdbx_strand_id
1 'polypeptide(L)'
;DFVDKVVDGAGGLVLVIWKDRYTFGCFLDCGLRLPAEHPVEQDYIAFDCPMCFFSLEGHFDAPTRMPIGDVNMQGVSVSRRGSARAPLWWGVAHLVISYMQYLSIGWTPDNDTDSSVGLDSMMQFIKAPDVPDGYSGVRGYNNSALLAGHDTYKADEMLVLRVT
;
A
#
# COMPACT_ATOMS: atom_id res chain seq x y z
N ASP A 1 4.71 1.84 16.45
CA ASP A 1 4.63 0.88 15.31
C ASP A 1 5.26 1.50 14.07
N PHE A 2 5.40 0.80 12.94
CA PHE A 2 5.96 1.39 11.71
C PHE A 2 5.21 2.66 11.30
N VAL A 3 3.87 2.63 11.27
CA VAL A 3 3.06 3.82 10.97
C VAL A 3 3.42 4.97 11.91
N ASP A 4 3.46 4.75 13.23
CA ASP A 4 3.88 5.76 14.22
C ASP A 4 5.33 6.26 14.04
N LYS A 5 6.20 5.49 13.37
CA LYS A 5 7.60 5.89 13.10
C LYS A 5 7.77 6.68 11.81
N VAL A 6 6.86 6.54 10.85
CA VAL A 6 6.94 7.24 9.55
C VAL A 6 5.97 8.40 9.40
N VAL A 7 5.00 8.52 10.30
CA VAL A 7 4.17 9.72 10.43
C VAL A 7 5.00 10.92 10.94
N ASP A 8 4.48 12.13 10.74
CA ASP A 8 5.08 13.42 11.14
C ASP A 8 6.31 13.90 10.35
N GLY A 9 6.59 13.28 9.20
CA GLY A 9 7.57 13.79 8.24
C GLY A 9 6.95 14.73 7.20
N ALA A 10 7.51 15.92 7.01
CA ALA A 10 7.25 16.72 5.82
C ALA A 10 8.18 16.26 4.70
N GLY A 11 7.81 15.22 3.95
CA GLY A 11 8.64 14.71 2.86
C GLY A 11 8.06 13.46 2.22
N GLY A 12 8.55 13.13 1.03
CA GLY A 12 8.13 11.93 0.32
C GLY A 12 8.61 10.65 1.03
N LEU A 13 7.96 9.54 0.71
CA LEU A 13 8.28 8.23 1.27
C LEU A 13 8.48 7.21 0.16
N VAL A 14 9.46 6.33 0.32
CA VAL A 14 9.60 5.13 -0.50
C VAL A 14 9.35 3.92 0.39
N LEU A 15 8.39 3.09 0.01
CA LEU A 15 8.19 1.76 0.57
C LEU A 15 8.82 0.76 -0.38
N VAL A 16 9.72 -0.08 0.12
CA VAL A 16 10.28 -1.23 -0.60
C VAL A 16 9.85 -2.50 0.14
N ILE A 17 9.27 -3.43 -0.60
CA ILE A 17 8.70 -4.68 -0.10
C ILE A 17 9.44 -5.83 -0.79
N TRP A 18 9.87 -6.80 0.02
CA TRP A 18 10.43 -8.07 -0.45
C TRP A 18 9.43 -9.19 -0.20
N LYS A 19 9.20 -10.00 -1.24
CA LYS A 19 8.46 -11.25 -1.16
C LYS A 19 9.05 -12.28 -2.11
N ASP A 20 9.58 -13.36 -1.55
CA ASP A 20 10.25 -14.45 -2.26
C ASP A 20 11.34 -13.92 -3.21
N ARG A 21 11.07 -13.93 -4.52
CA ARG A 21 11.96 -13.44 -5.58
C ARG A 21 11.61 -12.05 -6.10
N TYR A 22 10.61 -11.41 -5.49
CA TYR A 22 10.03 -10.17 -5.95
C TYR A 22 10.45 -9.02 -5.04
N THR A 23 10.92 -7.94 -5.68
CA THR A 23 11.21 -6.67 -5.02
C THR A 23 10.41 -5.58 -5.69
N PHE A 24 9.53 -4.91 -4.95
CA PHE A 24 8.60 -3.92 -5.48
C PHE A 24 8.19 -2.92 -4.40
N GLY A 25 7.33 -1.95 -4.73
CA GLY A 25 6.81 -1.03 -3.73
C GLY A 25 6.19 0.21 -4.35
N CYS A 26 6.21 1.31 -3.60
CA CYS A 26 5.67 2.59 -4.07
C CYS A 26 6.46 3.78 -3.54
N PHE A 27 6.39 4.86 -4.30
CA PHE A 27 6.80 6.20 -3.89
C PHE A 27 5.56 7.04 -3.63
N LEU A 28 5.55 7.73 -2.50
CA LEU A 28 4.55 8.72 -2.08
C LEU A 28 5.22 10.08 -2.07
N ASP A 29 4.70 11.05 -2.81
CA ASP A 29 5.19 12.43 -2.82
C ASP A 29 4.54 13.26 -1.69
N CYS A 30 4.38 12.62 -0.53
CA CYS A 30 3.77 13.20 0.64
C CYS A 30 4.24 12.46 1.91
N GLY A 31 4.13 13.13 3.04
CA GLY A 31 4.28 12.50 4.35
C GLY A 31 3.00 11.81 4.80
N LEU A 32 3.14 10.73 5.57
CA LEU A 32 1.99 10.14 6.26
C LEU A 32 1.55 11.02 7.43
N ARG A 33 0.23 11.10 7.61
CA ARG A 33 -0.41 11.83 8.70
C ARG A 33 -1.30 10.86 9.46
N LEU A 34 -1.33 10.98 10.79
CA LEU A 34 -2.31 10.26 11.61
C LEU A 34 -3.58 11.10 11.79
N PRO A 35 -4.73 10.46 12.06
CA PRO A 35 -5.91 11.15 12.57
C PRO A 35 -5.59 11.96 13.84
N ALA A 36 -6.28 13.08 14.07
CA ALA A 36 -6.12 13.84 15.31
C ALA A 36 -6.45 12.98 16.55
N GLU A 37 -5.91 13.33 17.73
CA GLU A 37 -6.11 12.58 18.98
C GLU A 37 -7.48 12.82 19.66
N HIS A 38 -8.21 13.85 19.23
CA HIS A 38 -9.47 14.31 19.82
C HIS A 38 -10.63 14.11 18.86
N PRO A 39 -11.88 13.97 19.34
CA PRO A 39 -12.85 13.02 18.83
C PRO A 39 -13.23 13.39 17.39
N VAL A 40 -12.47 12.86 16.45
CA VAL A 40 -12.87 12.80 15.07
C VAL A 40 -13.83 11.62 15.00
N GLU A 41 -14.97 11.78 14.34
CA GLU A 41 -15.92 10.69 14.10
C GLU A 41 -15.30 9.53 13.29
N GLN A 42 -14.05 9.68 12.82
CA GLN A 42 -13.34 8.74 11.96
C GLN A 42 -11.99 8.33 12.57
N ASP A 43 -11.82 7.02 12.74
CA ASP A 43 -10.61 6.37 13.26
C ASP A 43 -9.45 6.29 12.26
N TYR A 44 -9.67 6.79 11.04
CA TYR A 44 -8.71 6.88 9.95
C TYR A 44 -8.86 8.24 9.24
N ILE A 45 -7.82 8.67 8.54
CA ILE A 45 -7.87 9.83 7.63
C ILE A 45 -7.50 9.41 6.22
N ALA A 46 -8.15 10.03 5.25
CA ALA A 46 -7.85 9.88 3.83
C ALA A 46 -7.42 11.23 3.26
N PHE A 47 -6.40 11.23 2.39
CA PHE A 47 -5.94 12.45 1.73
C PHE A 47 -5.23 12.16 0.42
N ASP A 48 -5.25 13.16 -0.47
CA ASP A 48 -4.60 13.10 -1.76
C ASP A 48 -3.07 13.09 -1.59
N CYS A 49 -2.42 12.24 -2.37
CA CYS A 49 -0.98 12.09 -2.34
C CYS A 49 -0.50 11.61 -3.72
N PRO A 50 0.25 12.43 -4.47
CA PRO A 50 0.83 11.99 -5.72
C PRO A 50 1.73 10.77 -5.48
N MET A 51 1.63 9.75 -6.34
CA MET A 51 2.30 8.49 -6.09
C MET A 51 2.57 7.69 -7.36
N CYS A 52 3.45 6.71 -7.24
CA CYS A 52 3.60 5.66 -8.23
C CYS A 52 4.02 4.35 -7.59
N PHE A 53 3.62 3.24 -8.19
CA PHE A 53 4.18 1.93 -7.87
C PHE A 53 5.47 1.71 -8.67
N PHE A 54 6.27 0.74 -8.23
CA PHE A 54 7.44 0.29 -8.98
C PHE A 54 7.69 -1.20 -8.73
N SER A 55 8.37 -1.82 -9.68
CA SER A 55 8.95 -3.15 -9.56
C SER A 55 10.45 -3.03 -9.82
N LEU A 56 11.26 -3.54 -8.90
CA LEU A 56 12.71 -3.58 -9.04
C LEU A 56 13.20 -4.93 -9.54
N GLU A 57 12.49 -6.01 -9.22
CA GLU A 57 12.92 -7.37 -9.58
C GLU A 57 11.72 -8.31 -9.79
N GLY A 58 11.84 -9.18 -10.80
CA GLY A 58 11.01 -10.37 -10.99
C GLY A 58 9.80 -10.23 -11.92
N HIS A 59 9.37 -9.02 -12.28
CA HIS A 59 8.16 -8.80 -13.09
C HIS A 59 8.42 -8.27 -14.51
N PHE A 60 9.56 -7.62 -14.70
CA PHE A 60 9.96 -6.94 -15.92
C PHE A 60 11.45 -7.20 -16.17
N ASP A 61 11.90 -7.00 -17.42
CA ASP A 61 13.31 -7.15 -17.80
C ASP A 61 14.23 -6.08 -17.18
N ALA A 62 13.66 -4.98 -16.69
CA ALA A 62 14.37 -3.89 -16.01
C ALA A 62 13.50 -3.27 -14.92
N PRO A 63 14.10 -2.57 -13.94
CA PRO A 63 13.35 -1.78 -12.96
C PRO A 63 12.33 -0.87 -13.64
N THR A 64 11.06 -0.99 -13.25
CA THR A 64 9.94 -0.38 -13.97
C THR A 64 9.07 0.41 -13.01
N ARG A 65 8.78 1.66 -13.40
CA ARG A 65 7.84 2.55 -12.71
C ARG A 65 6.44 2.37 -13.30
N MET A 66 5.44 2.37 -12.42
CA MET A 66 4.03 2.15 -12.74
C MET A 66 3.24 3.38 -12.24
N PRO A 67 3.06 4.41 -13.07
CA PRO A 67 2.31 5.60 -12.69
C PRO A 67 0.82 5.29 -12.59
N ILE A 68 0.13 5.91 -11.63
CA ILE A 68 -1.34 5.89 -11.56
C ILE A 68 -1.85 7.05 -12.41
N GLY A 69 -2.38 6.75 -13.59
CA GLY A 69 -2.72 7.77 -14.59
C GLY A 69 -3.86 8.69 -14.17
N ASP A 70 -4.82 8.17 -13.40
CA ASP A 70 -5.94 8.95 -12.88
C ASP A 70 -5.59 9.58 -11.52
N VAL A 71 -5.54 10.91 -11.49
CA VAL A 71 -5.28 11.70 -10.27
C VAL A 71 -6.32 11.43 -9.17
N ASN A 72 -7.55 11.06 -9.54
CA ASN A 72 -8.60 10.73 -8.58
C ASN A 72 -8.40 9.36 -7.93
N MET A 73 -7.39 8.60 -8.33
CA MET A 73 -6.99 7.35 -7.70
C MET A 73 -5.78 7.52 -6.77
N GLN A 74 -5.17 8.70 -6.72
CA GLN A 74 -3.95 8.97 -5.97
C GLN A 74 -4.26 9.54 -4.58
N GLY A 75 -4.44 8.64 -3.62
CA GLY A 75 -4.66 9.00 -2.23
C GLY A 75 -4.20 7.92 -1.26
N VAL A 76 -4.06 8.30 0.00
CA VAL A 76 -3.63 7.43 1.08
C VAL A 76 -4.67 7.48 2.19
N SER A 77 -4.99 6.32 2.76
CA SER A 77 -5.74 6.24 4.02
C SER A 77 -4.86 5.67 5.13
N VAL A 78 -4.85 6.30 6.29
CA VAL A 78 -4.02 5.91 7.45
C VAL A 78 -4.89 5.82 8.69
N SER A 79 -4.81 4.72 9.41
CA SER A 79 -5.42 4.57 10.74
C SER A 79 -4.37 4.56 11.84
N ARG A 80 -4.79 4.94 13.06
CA ARG A 80 -3.94 4.83 14.24
C ARG A 80 -3.90 3.38 14.72
N ARG A 81 -2.82 3.00 15.40
CA ARG A 81 -2.78 1.72 16.10
C ARG A 81 -3.84 1.68 17.21
N GLY A 82 -4.58 0.58 17.28
CA GLY A 82 -5.63 0.39 18.29
C GLY A 82 -6.92 1.18 18.03
N SER A 83 -7.01 1.93 16.92
CA SER A 83 -8.27 2.48 16.42
C SER A 83 -8.85 1.57 15.34
N ALA A 84 -10.09 1.84 14.90
CA ALA A 84 -10.64 1.13 13.74
C ALA A 84 -9.75 1.37 12.50
N ARG A 85 -9.59 0.32 11.71
CA ARG A 85 -8.80 0.31 10.47
C ARG A 85 -9.58 0.97 9.33
N ALA A 86 -8.88 1.41 8.28
CA ALA A 86 -9.52 1.98 7.11
C ALA A 86 -10.33 0.88 6.36
N PRO A 87 -11.62 1.12 6.05
CA PRO A 87 -12.45 0.14 5.38
C PRO A 87 -12.08 -0.02 3.90
N LEU A 88 -12.11 -1.26 3.42
CA LEU A 88 -11.85 -1.68 2.05
C LEU A 88 -13.05 -2.45 1.51
N TRP A 89 -13.04 -2.78 0.23
CA TRP A 89 -14.10 -3.62 -0.35
C TRP A 89 -14.05 -5.08 0.12
N TRP A 90 -12.89 -5.53 0.62
CA TRP A 90 -12.65 -6.92 1.00
C TRP A 90 -12.02 -7.05 2.39
N GLY A 91 -12.10 -6.04 3.23
CA GLY A 91 -11.43 -6.06 4.53
C GLY A 91 -11.18 -4.69 5.11
N VAL A 92 -10.22 -4.65 6.03
CA VAL A 92 -9.73 -3.41 6.63
C VAL A 92 -8.21 -3.41 6.69
N ALA A 93 -7.58 -2.23 6.68
CA ALA A 93 -6.13 -2.09 6.78
C ALA A 93 -5.67 -0.86 7.56
N HIS A 94 -4.44 -0.87 8.07
CA HIS A 94 -3.85 0.27 8.78
C HIS A 94 -3.34 1.36 7.83
N LEU A 95 -2.84 0.97 6.66
CA LEU A 95 -2.37 1.88 5.63
C LEU A 95 -2.87 1.38 4.27
N VAL A 96 -3.53 2.26 3.52
CA VAL A 96 -4.07 2.00 2.20
C VAL A 96 -3.47 3.00 1.23
N ILE A 97 -2.93 2.49 0.13
CA ILE A 97 -2.22 3.26 -0.89
C ILE A 97 -3.00 3.12 -2.19
N SER A 98 -3.34 4.27 -2.76
CA SER A 98 -4.38 4.49 -3.77
C SER A 98 -5.80 4.39 -3.22
N TYR A 99 -6.70 5.27 -3.69
CA TYR A 99 -8.14 5.14 -3.44
C TYR A 99 -8.75 3.90 -4.11
N MET A 100 -8.05 3.31 -5.09
CA MET A 100 -8.39 2.00 -5.66
C MET A 100 -7.86 0.82 -4.83
N GLN A 101 -7.22 1.09 -3.69
CA GLN A 101 -6.78 0.08 -2.72
C GLN A 101 -5.71 -0.87 -3.28
N TYR A 102 -4.83 -0.37 -4.14
CA TYR A 102 -3.81 -1.17 -4.84
C TYR A 102 -2.76 -1.77 -3.92
N LEU A 103 -2.51 -1.16 -2.76
CA LEU A 103 -1.68 -1.74 -1.72
C LEU A 103 -2.27 -1.41 -0.35
N SER A 104 -2.52 -2.44 0.45
CA SER A 104 -3.01 -2.35 1.82
C SER A 104 -2.04 -3.05 2.75
N ILE A 105 -1.65 -2.40 3.85
CA ILE A 105 -0.67 -2.89 4.83
C ILE A 105 -1.35 -3.01 6.19
N GLY A 106 -1.07 -4.10 6.91
CA GLY A 106 -1.84 -4.52 8.08
C GLY A 106 -3.26 -4.94 7.71
N TRP A 107 -3.40 -5.60 6.55
CA TRP A 107 -4.68 -6.01 5.99
C TRP A 107 -5.26 -7.24 6.69
N THR A 108 -6.58 -7.25 6.90
CA THR A 108 -7.34 -8.40 7.38
C THR A 108 -8.73 -8.41 6.72
N PRO A 109 -9.36 -9.58 6.48
CA PRO A 109 -10.75 -9.63 6.03
C PRO A 109 -11.71 -9.05 7.09
N ASP A 110 -12.86 -8.51 6.67
CA ASP A 110 -13.79 -7.74 7.53
C ASP A 110 -14.35 -8.51 8.73
N ASN A 111 -14.35 -9.85 8.65
CA ASN A 111 -14.83 -10.73 9.70
C ASN A 111 -13.76 -11.09 10.74
N ASP A 112 -12.52 -10.69 10.52
CA ASP A 112 -11.41 -10.94 11.42
C ASP A 112 -11.02 -9.65 12.13
N THR A 113 -11.60 -9.49 13.32
CA THR A 113 -11.39 -8.35 14.22
C THR A 113 -10.11 -8.51 15.06
N ASP A 114 -9.25 -9.49 14.74
CA ASP A 114 -8.03 -9.66 15.50
C ASP A 114 -7.10 -8.44 15.29
N SER A 115 -7.03 -7.64 16.34
CA SER A 115 -6.11 -6.53 16.49
C SER A 115 -4.64 -6.95 16.46
N SER A 116 -4.35 -8.27 16.51
CA SER A 116 -3.01 -8.85 16.44
C SER A 116 -2.41 -8.92 15.04
N VAL A 117 -3.21 -8.70 13.98
CA VAL A 117 -2.69 -8.69 12.60
C VAL A 117 -1.59 -7.64 12.48
N GLY A 118 -0.36 -8.14 12.28
CA GLY A 118 0.82 -7.33 12.13
C GLY A 118 0.83 -6.59 10.79
N LEU A 119 1.70 -5.59 10.71
CA LEU A 119 1.94 -4.85 9.47
C LEU A 119 2.67 -5.68 8.39
N ASP A 120 3.00 -6.93 8.70
CA ASP A 120 3.51 -7.91 7.75
C ASP A 120 2.40 -8.43 6.82
N SER A 121 1.13 -8.38 7.22
CA SER A 121 -0.02 -8.78 6.37
C SER A 121 -0.36 -7.71 5.34
N MET A 122 -0.38 -8.08 4.06
CA MET A 122 -0.60 -7.16 2.95
C MET A 122 -1.62 -7.70 1.94
N MET A 123 -2.31 -6.77 1.29
CA MET A 123 -3.10 -7.03 0.09
C MET A 123 -2.60 -6.13 -1.04
N GLN A 124 -2.35 -6.67 -2.23
CA GLN A 124 -1.82 -5.90 -3.37
C GLN A 124 -2.35 -6.41 -4.71
N PHE A 125 -2.77 -5.47 -5.56
CA PHE A 125 -3.00 -5.70 -6.98
C PHE A 125 -2.92 -4.37 -7.74
N ILE A 126 -2.58 -4.40 -9.03
CA ILE A 126 -2.68 -3.24 -9.93
C ILE A 126 -3.58 -3.62 -11.10
N LYS A 127 -4.62 -2.84 -11.38
CA LYS A 127 -5.56 -3.14 -12.47
C LYS A 127 -4.85 -3.12 -13.81
N ALA A 128 -5.28 -3.99 -14.73
CA ALA A 128 -4.66 -4.16 -16.04
C ALA A 128 -4.37 -2.86 -16.80
N PRO A 129 -5.26 -1.83 -16.82
CA PRO A 129 -4.98 -0.57 -17.52
C PRO A 129 -3.81 0.24 -16.96
N ASP A 130 -3.44 0.02 -15.69
CA ASP A 130 -2.36 0.74 -15.00
C ASP A 130 -1.04 -0.07 -14.98
N VAL A 131 -1.04 -1.27 -15.57
CA VAL A 131 0.16 -2.12 -15.67
C VAL A 131 0.87 -1.80 -16.99
N PRO A 132 2.14 -1.34 -16.96
CA PRO A 132 2.91 -1.12 -18.17
C PRO A 132 3.10 -2.38 -19.01
N ASP A 133 3.34 -2.18 -20.31
CA ASP A 133 3.73 -3.26 -21.21
C ASP A 133 5.00 -3.96 -20.73
N GLY A 134 5.10 -5.26 -21.04
CA GLY A 134 6.24 -6.10 -20.64
C GLY A 134 6.09 -6.74 -19.25
N TYR A 135 4.99 -6.50 -18.53
CA TYR A 135 4.73 -7.23 -17.28
C TYR A 135 4.53 -8.72 -17.54
N SER A 136 5.40 -9.54 -16.96
CA SER A 136 5.45 -11.00 -17.10
C SER A 136 5.17 -11.76 -15.79
N GLY A 137 4.83 -11.03 -14.72
CA GLY A 137 4.50 -11.61 -13.42
C GLY A 137 3.13 -12.30 -13.36
N VAL A 138 2.79 -12.78 -12.16
CA VAL A 138 1.50 -13.44 -11.91
C VAL A 138 0.35 -12.45 -12.09
N ARG A 139 -0.74 -12.92 -12.70
CA ARG A 139 -1.96 -12.14 -12.86
C ARG A 139 -3.11 -12.78 -12.10
N GLY A 140 -3.87 -11.94 -11.41
CA GLY A 140 -5.04 -12.33 -10.65
C GLY A 140 -6.34 -12.07 -11.40
N TYR A 141 -7.39 -11.84 -10.61
CA TYR A 141 -8.71 -11.50 -11.11
C TYR A 141 -8.70 -10.24 -11.98
N ASN A 142 -9.52 -10.23 -13.05
CA ASN A 142 -9.57 -9.17 -14.06
C ASN A 142 -8.20 -8.78 -14.67
N ASN A 143 -7.29 -9.76 -14.78
CA ASN A 143 -5.95 -9.58 -15.35
C ASN A 143 -5.08 -8.59 -14.58
N SER A 144 -5.39 -8.34 -13.31
CA SER A 144 -4.62 -7.45 -12.42
C SER A 144 -3.24 -8.03 -12.15
N ALA A 145 -2.21 -7.18 -12.11
CA ALA A 145 -0.85 -7.59 -11.76
C ALA A 145 -0.72 -7.82 -10.24
N LEU A 146 -0.13 -8.95 -9.86
CA LEU A 146 0.16 -9.34 -8.48
C LEU A 146 1.67 -9.33 -8.28
N LEU A 147 2.20 -8.26 -7.70
CA LEU A 147 3.64 -8.04 -7.51
C LEU A 147 4.24 -8.95 -6.44
N ALA A 148 3.41 -9.53 -5.58
CA ALA A 148 3.82 -10.56 -4.62
C ALA A 148 3.57 -11.98 -5.12
N GLY A 149 3.08 -12.15 -6.36
CA GLY A 149 2.62 -13.44 -6.88
C GLY A 149 1.23 -13.89 -6.37
N HIS A 150 0.69 -13.22 -5.35
CA HIS A 150 -0.63 -13.47 -4.77
C HIS A 150 -1.27 -12.12 -4.37
N ASP A 151 -2.60 -12.07 -4.27
CA ASP A 151 -3.33 -10.84 -3.90
C ASP A 151 -3.20 -10.50 -2.41
N THR A 152 -3.00 -11.52 -1.59
CA THR A 152 -2.84 -11.47 -0.14
C THR A 152 -1.58 -12.24 0.25
N TYR A 153 -0.73 -11.65 1.08
CA TYR A 153 0.57 -12.22 1.41
C TYR A 153 1.13 -11.62 2.70
N LYS A 154 2.16 -12.27 3.24
CA LYS A 154 3.04 -11.67 4.24
C LYS A 154 4.34 -11.24 3.59
N ALA A 155 4.75 -9.99 3.79
CA ALA A 155 6.06 -9.54 3.33
C ALA A 155 7.17 -10.24 4.12
N ASP A 156 8.26 -10.59 3.43
CA ASP A 156 9.44 -11.16 4.11
C ASP A 156 10.24 -10.04 4.79
N GLU A 157 10.31 -8.87 4.14
CA GLU A 157 10.89 -7.66 4.68
C GLU A 157 10.19 -6.41 4.09
N MET A 158 10.19 -5.32 4.84
CA MET A 158 9.75 -4.01 4.36
C MET A 158 10.73 -2.92 4.85
N LEU A 159 11.23 -2.14 3.91
CA LEU A 159 12.10 -0.99 4.14
C LEU A 159 11.34 0.28 3.81
N VAL A 160 11.50 1.29 4.66
CA VAL A 160 10.88 2.59 4.43
C VAL A 160 11.89 3.69 4.55
N LEU A 161 11.96 4.50 3.50
CA LEU A 161 12.90 5.59 3.34
C LEU A 161 12.14 6.91 3.30
N ARG A 162 12.64 7.90 4.03
CA ARG A 162 12.21 9.29 3.91
C ARG A 162 13.03 9.98 2.81
N VAL A 163 12.35 10.70 1.94
CA VAL A 163 12.94 11.50 0.87
C VAL A 163 12.74 12.97 1.23
N THR A 164 13.84 13.69 1.39
CA THR A 164 13.90 15.11 1.73
C THR A 164 14.29 15.96 0.54
#